data_AF-A0A6M0C303-F1
#
_entry.id   AF-A0A6M0C303-F1
#
_cell.length_a   1.000
_cell.length_b   1.000
_cell.length_c   1.000
_cell.angle_alpha   90.00
_cell.angle_beta   90.00
_cell.angle_gamma   90.00
#
_symmetry.space_group_name_H-M   'P 1'
#
loop_
_entity.id
_entity.type
_entity.pdbx_description
1 polymer ?
#
loop_
_entity_poly.entity_id
_entity_poly.type
_entity_poly.pdbx_seq_one_letter_code
_entity_poly.pdbx_strand_id
1 'polypeptide(L)' 'IRRLNAVRQRLKASEPENCSIVFLANEFGFYCPSHFTRDYKAMFGELPSETLAKHYKS' A
#
# COMPACT_ATOMS: atom_id res chain seq x y z
N ILE A 1 -4.64 1.06 12.26
CA ILE A 1 -5.80 0.92 11.33
C ILE A 1 -5.96 2.14 10.41
N ARG A 2 -6.19 3.37 10.90
CA ARG A 2 -6.46 4.55 10.04
C ARG A 2 -5.40 4.79 8.94
N ARG A 3 -4.11 4.68 9.25
CA ARG A 3 -3.00 4.86 8.28
C ARG A 3 -2.95 3.77 7.20
N LEU A 4 -3.12 2.50 7.58
CA LEU A 4 -3.15 1.38 6.63
C LEU A 4 -4.32 1.49 5.65
N ASN A 5 -5.49 1.93 6.13
CA ASN A 5 -6.65 2.18 5.26
C ASN A 5 -6.38 3.32 4.28
N ALA A 6 -5.73 4.41 4.72
CA ALA A 6 -5.39 5.54 3.85
C ALA A 6 -4.38 5.13 2.76
N VAL A 7 -3.36 4.36 3.13
CA VAL A 7 -2.41 3.76 2.17
C VAL A 7 -3.16 2.90 1.14
N ARG A 8 -4.07 2.03 1.59
CA ARG A 8 -4.85 1.18 0.69
C ARG A 8 -5.69 2.00 -0.29
N GLN A 9 -6.37 3.04 0.16
CA GLN A 9 -7.14 3.94 -0.72
C GLN A 9 -6.23 4.59 -1.77
N ARG A 10 -5.05 5.05 -1.36
CA ARG A 10 -4.10 5.67 -2.28
C ARG A 10 -3.53 4.68 -3.29
N LEU A 11 -3.24 3.44 -2.88
CA LEU A 11 -2.80 2.37 -3.78
C LEU A 11 -3.85 2.02 -4.83
N LYS A 12 -5.13 1.96 -4.44
CA LYS A 12 -6.24 1.68 -5.37
C LYS A 12 -6.45 2.79 -6.41
N ALA A 13 -6.09 4.02 -6.06
CA ALA A 13 -6.22 5.19 -6.92
C ALA A 13 -4.90 5.54 -7.65
N SER A 14 -3.88 4.69 -7.57
CA SER A 14 -2.58 4.95 -8.21
C SER A 14 -2.31 3.94 -9.33
N GLU A 15 -1.59 4.39 -10.35
CA GLU A 15 -1.07 3.52 -11.40
C GLU A 15 0.24 2.86 -10.92
N PRO A 16 0.46 1.56 -11.18
CA PRO A 16 1.66 0.85 -10.77
C PRO A 16 2.95 1.45 -11.33
N GLU A 17 2.91 2.01 -12.54
CA GLU A 17 4.08 2.61 -13.20
C GLU A 17 4.54 3.91 -12.52
N ASN A 18 3.63 4.62 -11.87
CA ASN A 18 3.89 5.92 -11.23
C ASN A 18 3.83 5.87 -9.69
N CYS A 19 3.66 4.68 -9.09
CA CYS A 19 3.47 4.54 -7.65
C CYS A 19 4.61 3.77 -6.98
N SER A 20 5.39 4.46 -6.14
CA SER A 20 6.36 3.81 -5.25
C SER A 20 5.70 3.47 -3.91
N ILE A 21 5.48 2.18 -3.66
CA ILE A 21 4.92 1.66 -2.40
C ILE A 21 5.75 2.11 -1.19
N VAL A 22 7.08 2.16 -1.33
CA VAL A 22 7.98 2.57 -0.24
C VAL A 22 7.87 4.06 0.04
N PHE A 23 7.79 4.89 -1.00
CA PHE A 23 7.60 6.33 -0.84
C PHE A 23 6.24 6.62 -0.18
N LEU A 24 5.19 5.98 -0.69
CA LEU A 24 3.84 6.06 -0.14
C LEU A 24 3.82 5.65 1.33
N ALA A 25 4.44 4.52 1.69
CA ALA A 25 4.52 4.07 3.07
C ALA A 25 5.18 5.13 3.97
N ASN A 26 6.28 5.74 3.53
CA ASN A 26 6.95 6.83 4.26
C ASN A 26 6.06 8.07 4.44
N GLU A 27 5.31 8.47 3.41
CA GLU A 27 4.38 9.61 3.47
C GLU A 27 3.31 9.41 4.57
N PHE A 28 2.86 8.17 4.76
CA PHE A 28 1.92 7.81 5.83
C PHE A 28 2.59 7.47 7.17
N GLY A 29 3.90 7.68 7.30
CA GLY A 29 4.67 7.51 8.54
C GLY A 29 5.15 6.08 8.82
N PHE A 30 5.27 5.24 7.78
CA PHE A 30 5.86 3.90 7.89
C PHE A 30 7.31 3.91 7.41
N TYR A 31 8.25 3.90 8.35
CA TYR A 31 9.68 3.96 8.05
C TYR A 31 10.35 2.59 7.88
N CYS A 32 9.69 1.51 8.30
CA CYS A 32 10.18 0.13 8.17
C CYS A 32 9.34 -0.64 7.15
N PRO A 33 9.83 -0.86 5.92
CA PRO A 33 9.08 -1.54 4.86
C PRO A 33 8.60 -2.94 5.29
N SER A 34 9.46 -3.74 5.91
CA SER A 34 9.11 -5.11 6.33
C SER A 34 7.99 -5.15 7.36
N HIS A 35 7.98 -4.22 8.32
CA HIS A 35 6.90 -4.11 9.30
C HIS A 35 5.60 -3.64 8.64
N PHE A 36 5.69 -2.60 7.80
CA PHE A 36 4.56 -2.11 7.03
C PHE A 36 3.90 -3.20 6.19
N THR A 37 4.68 -3.95 5.41
CA THR A 37 4.15 -4.99 4.52
C THR A 37 3.53 -6.14 5.33
N ARG A 38 4.14 -6.53 6.44
CA ARG A 38 3.59 -7.54 7.35
C ARG A 38 2.25 -7.09 7.95
N ASP A 39 2.20 -5.88 8.48
CA ASP A 39 1.00 -5.33 9.13
C ASP A 39 -0.12 -5.10 8.11
N TYR A 40 0.23 -4.65 6.89
CA TYR A 40 -0.70 -4.49 5.79
C TYR A 40 -1.31 -5.84 5.37
N LYS A 41 -0.46 -6.88 5.18
CA LYS A 41 -0.93 -8.23 4.84
C LYS A 41 -1.79 -8.83 5.95
N ALA A 42 -1.41 -8.66 7.21
CA ALA A 42 -2.18 -9.14 8.35
C ALA A 42 -3.57 -8.49 8.42
N MET A 43 -3.70 -7.23 8.00
CA MET A 43 -4.96 -6.49 8.05
C MET A 43 -5.86 -6.70 6.83
N PHE A 44 -5.30 -6.84 5.63
CA PHE A 44 -6.06 -6.87 4.38
C PHE A 44 -6.02 -8.20 3.61
N GLY A 45 -5.17 -9.14 4.05
CA GLY A 45 -5.01 -10.44 3.39
C GLY A 45 -4.24 -10.40 2.06
N GLU A 46 -3.71 -9.24 1.67
CA GLU A 46 -2.95 -9.02 0.44
C GLU A 46 -1.78 -8.06 0.68
N LEU A 47 -0.77 -8.09 -0.18
CA LEU A 47 0.36 -7.17 -0.18
C LEU A 47 -0.03 -5.81 -0.80
N PRO A 48 0.66 -4.72 -0.44
CA PRO A 48 0.49 -3.42 -1.09
C PRO A 48 0.65 -3.47 -2.61
N SER A 49 1.60 -4.28 -3.11
CA SER A 49 1.84 -4.50 -4.54
C SER A 49 0.69 -5.24 -5.22
N GLU A 50 0.06 -6.19 -4.53
CA GLU A 50 -1.11 -6.91 -5.03
C GLU A 50 -2.31 -5.97 -5.11
N THR A 51 -2.53 -5.13 -4.10
CA THR A 51 -3.57 -4.08 -4.16
C THR A 51 -3.34 -3.15 -5.36
N LEU A 52 -2.11 -2.69 -5.56
CA LEU A 52 -1.75 -1.79 -6.67
C LEU A 52 -1.96 -2.46 -8.04
N ALA A 53 -1.55 -3.72 -8.19
CA ALA A 53 -1.69 -4.46 -9.45
C ALA A 53 -3.15 -4.78 -9.79
N LYS A 54 -3.98 -5.13 -8.80
CA LYS A 54 -5.40 -5.47 -9.02
C LYS A 54 -6.22 -4.30 -9.54
N HIS A 55 -5.89 -3.08 -9.12
CA HIS A 55 -6.67 -1.89 -9.43
C HIS A 55 -6.19 -1.12 -10.66
N TYR A 56 -5.12 -1.58 -11.31
CA TYR A 56 -4.58 -0.97 -12.54
C TYR A 56 -5.40 -1.25 -13.82
N LYS A 57 -6.34 -2.21 -13.79
CA LYS A 57 -7.11 -2.63 -14.97
C LYS A 57 -8.63 -2.39 -14.86
N SER A 58 -9.09 -1.51 -13.98
CA SER A 58 -10.52 -1.18 -13.83
C SER A 58 -10.81 0.25 -14.22
#